data_AF-A0A920PX60-F1
#
_entry.id   AF-A0A920PX60-F1
#
_cell.length_a   1.000
_cell.length_b   1.000
_cell.length_c   1.000
_cell.angle_alpha   90.00
_cell.angle_beta   90.00
_cell.angle_gamma   90.00
#
_symmetry.space_group_name_H-M   'P 1'
#
loop_
_entity.id
_entity.type
_entity.pdbx_description
1 polymer ?
#
loop_
_entity_poly.entity_id
_entity_poly.type
_entity_poly.pdbx_seq_one_letter_code
_entity_poly.pdbx_strand_id
1 'polypeptide(L)'
;MWTYTGWKNAAEAWDLGLDEELFGEGICVIEWADRAFEIFPEDCLWIDLDYGGAPDHREIVLELGLPAEKSRFMPLLASISEKSSAR
;
A
#
# COMPACT_ATOMS: atom_id res chain seq x y z
N MET A 1 -7.95 12.94 -3.82
CA MET A 1 -8.06 11.56 -3.29
C MET A 1 -9.03 10.82 -4.19
N TRP A 2 -8.56 10.36 -5.33
CA TRP A 2 -9.32 9.50 -6.23
C TRP A 2 -8.82 8.07 -5.98
N THR A 3 -9.67 7.22 -5.42
CA THR A 3 -9.38 5.79 -5.28
C THR A 3 -9.55 5.18 -6.68
N TYR A 4 -8.43 4.90 -7.33
CA TYR A 4 -8.48 4.26 -8.63
C TYR A 4 -9.01 2.83 -8.47
N THR A 5 -10.17 2.60 -9.07
CA THR A 5 -10.85 1.30 -9.07
C THR A 5 -11.32 1.06 -10.50
N GLY A 6 -10.96 -0.07 -11.09
CA GLY A 6 -11.50 -0.46 -12.41
C GLY A 6 -10.51 -1.02 -13.42
N TRP A 7 -9.21 -0.78 -13.26
CA TRP A 7 -8.22 -1.36 -14.18
C TRP A 7 -8.11 -2.88 -14.02
N LYS A 8 -7.79 -3.53 -15.13
CA LYS A 8 -7.61 -4.98 -15.21
C LYS A 8 -6.16 -5.41 -15.31
N ASN A 9 -5.26 -4.51 -15.70
CA ASN A 9 -3.84 -4.76 -15.86
C ASN A 9 -3.02 -3.46 -15.80
N ALA A 10 -1.70 -3.60 -15.81
CA ALA A 10 -0.74 -2.51 -15.79
C ALA A 10 -0.97 -1.46 -16.90
N ALA A 11 -1.19 -1.88 -18.14
CA ALA A 11 -1.32 -0.96 -19.27
C ALA A 11 -2.51 0.01 -19.10
N GLU A 12 -3.65 -0.51 -18.65
CA GLU A 12 -4.83 0.32 -18.36
C GLU A 12 -4.58 1.29 -17.20
N ALA A 13 -3.80 0.90 -16.20
CA ALA A 13 -3.42 1.77 -15.10
C ALA A 13 -2.51 2.93 -15.55
N TRP A 14 -1.54 2.68 -16.44
CA TRP A 14 -0.69 3.72 -17.03
C TRP A 14 -1.49 4.68 -17.91
N ASP A 15 -2.39 4.17 -18.75
CA ASP A 15 -3.22 4.99 -19.65
C ASP A 15 -4.15 5.95 -18.87
N LEU A 16 -4.42 5.67 -17.60
CA LEU A 16 -5.21 6.51 -16.70
C LEU A 16 -4.38 7.60 -15.99
N GLY A 17 -3.08 7.72 -16.26
CA GLY A 17 -2.21 8.74 -15.67
C GLY A 17 -1.78 8.44 -14.24
N LEU A 18 -1.72 7.15 -13.87
CA LEU A 18 -1.31 6.73 -12.51
C LEU A 18 0.13 7.13 -12.17
N ASP A 19 0.98 7.34 -13.18
CA ASP A 19 2.37 7.74 -13.02
C ASP A 19 2.53 9.14 -12.41
N GLU A 20 1.70 10.08 -12.84
CA GLU A 20 1.69 11.44 -12.28
C GLU A 20 1.37 11.42 -10.77
N GLU A 21 0.49 10.50 -10.35
CA GLU A 21 0.09 10.34 -8.95
C GLU A 21 1.11 9.52 -8.13
N LEU A 22 1.72 8.48 -8.71
CA LEU A 22 2.71 7.64 -8.02
C LEU A 22 4.04 8.36 -7.78
N PHE A 23 4.44 9.22 -8.73
CA PHE A 23 5.72 9.93 -8.71
C PHE A 23 5.61 11.40 -8.32
N GLY A 24 4.40 11.86 -7.95
CA GLY A 24 4.19 13.17 -7.34
C GLY A 24 4.70 13.28 -5.90
N GLU A 25 4.54 14.46 -5.30
CA GLU A 25 4.97 14.72 -3.90
C GLU A 25 3.95 14.25 -2.84
N GLY A 26 2.89 13.57 -3.26
CA GLY A 26 1.79 13.14 -2.40
C GLY A 26 1.98 11.75 -1.77
N ILE A 27 0.98 11.34 -0.98
CA ILE A 27 0.80 9.95 -0.54
C ILE A 27 -0.32 9.36 -1.39
N CYS A 28 -0.02 8.22 -2.03
CA CYS A 28 -0.99 7.48 -2.81
C CYS A 28 -1.43 6.22 -2.04
N VAL A 29 -2.73 5.95 -2.00
CA VAL A 29 -3.30 4.72 -1.46
C VAL A 29 -4.06 4.04 -2.60
N ILE A 30 -3.60 2.84 -2.96
CA ILE A 30 -4.12 2.12 -4.11
C ILE A 30 -4.81 0.84 -3.62
N GLU A 31 -6.10 0.73 -3.91
CA GLU A 31 -6.84 -0.51 -3.70
C GLU A 31 -6.62 -1.46 -4.89
N TRP A 32 -6.65 -2.77 -4.65
CA TRP A 32 -6.46 -3.80 -5.69
C TRP A 32 -5.13 -3.68 -6.46
N ALA A 33 -4.07 -3.27 -5.76
CA ALA A 33 -2.73 -3.09 -6.31
C ALA A 33 -2.09 -4.42 -6.80
N ASP A 34 -2.55 -5.56 -6.29
CA ASP A 34 -2.16 -6.90 -6.75
C ASP A 34 -2.40 -7.11 -8.26
N ARG A 35 -3.36 -6.40 -8.86
CA ARG A 35 -3.70 -6.51 -10.30
C ARG A 35 -2.64 -5.95 -11.24
N ALA A 36 -1.72 -5.15 -10.73
CA ALA A 36 -0.70 -4.49 -11.53
C ALA A 36 0.61 -4.31 -10.76
N PHE A 37 1.01 -5.32 -9.98
CA PHE A 37 2.17 -5.27 -9.09
C PHE A 37 3.44 -4.65 -9.72
N GLU A 38 3.69 -4.94 -10.99
CA GLU A 38 4.85 -4.51 -11.77
C GLU A 38 4.97 -2.99 -12.00
N ILE A 39 3.92 -2.21 -11.74
CA ILE A 39 3.92 -0.76 -11.98
C ILE A 39 4.27 0.05 -10.73
N PHE A 40 4.21 -0.56 -9.56
CA PHE A 40 4.43 0.15 -8.31
C PHE A 40 5.91 0.34 -8.01
N PRO A 41 6.31 1.46 -7.38
CA PRO A 41 7.67 1.65 -6.92
C PRO A 41 8.10 0.54 -5.95
N GLU A 42 9.36 0.10 -6.02
CA GLU A 42 9.89 -0.91 -5.10
C GLU A 42 9.74 -0.47 -3.63
N ASP A 43 9.98 0.81 -3.34
CA ASP A 43 9.75 1.37 -2.01
C ASP A 43 8.28 1.79 -1.84
N CYS A 44 7.43 0.79 -1.62
CA CYS A 44 6.03 0.88 -1.24
C CYS A 44 5.78 0.16 0.11
N LEU A 45 4.64 0.47 0.74
CA LEU A 45 4.13 -0.25 1.90
C LEU A 45 2.90 -1.05 1.46
N TRP A 46 3.04 -2.38 1.43
CA TRP A 46 1.93 -3.28 1.16
C TRP A 46 1.07 -3.43 2.41
N ILE A 47 -0.25 -3.40 2.21
CA ILE A 47 -1.24 -3.51 3.27
C ILE A 47 -2.22 -4.60 2.85
N ASP A 48 -2.13 -5.75 3.51
CA ASP A 48 -3.08 -6.83 3.34
C ASP A 48 -4.12 -6.82 4.45
N LEU A 49 -5.36 -7.10 4.06
CA LEU A 49 -6.54 -7.08 4.92
C LEU A 49 -7.20 -8.45 4.85
N ASP A 50 -7.09 -9.20 5.94
CA ASP A 50 -7.67 -10.53 6.07
C ASP A 50 -8.84 -10.58 7.05
N TYR A 51 -9.71 -11.58 6.88
CA TYR A 51 -10.74 -11.90 7.85
C TYR A 51 -10.09 -12.51 9.09
N GLY A 52 -10.38 -11.94 10.26
CA GLY A 52 -9.96 -12.52 11.53
C GLY A 52 -10.93 -13.59 12.05
N GLY A 53 -10.69 -14.07 13.28
CA GLY A 53 -11.48 -15.13 13.91
C GLY A 53 -12.95 -14.81 14.23
N ALA A 54 -13.43 -13.58 13.98
CA ALA A 54 -14.82 -13.17 14.21
C ALA A 54 -15.34 -12.30 13.05
N PRO A 55 -16.68 -12.22 12.81
CA PRO A 55 -17.24 -11.52 11.64
C PRO A 55 -16.79 -10.07 11.48
N ASP A 56 -16.61 -9.38 12.61
CA ASP A 56 -16.22 -7.96 12.65
C ASP A 56 -14.72 -7.77 12.96
N HIS A 57 -13.95 -8.86 13.00
CA HIS A 57 -12.50 -8.81 13.19
C HIS A 57 -11.78 -8.82 11.84
N ARG A 58 -10.74 -8.01 11.73
CA ARG A 58 -9.84 -7.99 10.57
C ARG A 58 -8.41 -8.10 11.06
N GLU A 59 -7.61 -8.83 10.33
CA GLU A 59 -6.17 -8.89 10.52
C GLU A 59 -5.54 -8.01 9.44
N ILE A 60 -4.60 -7.16 9.84
CA ILE A 60 -3.91 -6.24 8.93
C ILE A 60 -2.43 -6.61 8.95
N VAL A 61 -1.88 -6.94 7.80
CA VAL A 61 -0.46 -7.21 7.62
C VAL A 61 0.17 -6.06 6.86
N LEU A 62 1.29 -5.56 7.37
CA LEU A 62 2.04 -4.46 6.78
C LEU A 62 3.41 -4.98 6.34
N GLU A 63 3.72 -4.87 5.05
CA GLU A 63 4.97 -5.37 4.47
C GLU A 63 5.71 -4.26 3.72
N LEU A 64 7.02 -4.16 3.93
CA LEU A 64 7.87 -3.23 3.19
C LEU A 64 8.26 -3.86 1.85
N GLY A 65 8.09 -3.10 0.76
CA GLY A 65 8.57 -3.53 -0.57
C GLY A 65 10.10 -3.57 -0.68
N LEU A 66 10.81 -2.90 0.22
CA LEU A 66 12.27 -2.93 0.36
C LEU A 66 12.71 -3.43 1.74
N PRO A 67 13.97 -3.89 1.88
CA PRO A 67 14.59 -4.12 3.18
C PRO A 67 14.45 -2.90 4.10
N ALA A 68 14.28 -3.13 5.41
CA ALA A 68 13.96 -2.10 6.40
C ALA A 68 14.96 -0.94 6.43
N GLU A 69 16.24 -1.20 6.17
CA GLU A 69 17.30 -0.20 6.12
C GLU A 69 17.25 0.71 4.87
N LYS A 70 16.48 0.32 3.85
CA LYS A 70 16.31 1.05 2.59
C LYS A 70 14.93 1.67 2.42
N SER A 71 13.92 1.21 3.17
CA SER A 71 12.55 1.70 2.99
C SER A 71 12.29 3.01 3.73
N ARG A 72 11.69 3.97 3.02
CA ARG A 72 11.19 5.23 3.60
C ARG A 72 10.03 5.04 4.58
N PHE A 73 9.36 3.88 4.56
CA PHE A 73 8.21 3.60 5.42
C PHE A 73 8.59 2.99 6.78
N MET A 74 9.86 2.63 7.00
CA MET A 74 10.31 2.07 8.27
C MET A 74 10.01 2.97 9.49
N PRO A 75 10.20 4.31 9.44
CA PRO A 75 9.81 5.20 10.55
C PRO A 75 8.31 5.18 10.84
N LEU A 76 7.47 5.01 9.82
CA LEU A 76 6.02 4.89 9.97
C LEU A 76 5.65 3.60 10.70
N LEU A 77 6.24 2.46 10.31
CA LEU A 77 6.00 1.17 10.98
C LEU A 77 6.42 1.20 12.45
N ALA A 78 7.56 1.82 12.76
CA ALA A 78 7.98 2.02 14.16
C ALA A 78 6.92 2.81 14.96
N SER A 79 6.43 3.92 14.40
CA SER A 79 5.40 4.73 15.07
C SER A 79 4.06 3.99 15.24
N ILE A 80 3.67 3.17 14.26
CA ILE A 80 2.46 2.35 14.35
C ILE A 80 2.59 1.31 15.46
N SER A 81 3.74 0.61 15.53
CA SER A 81 4.02 -0.43 16.54
C SER A 81 4.01 0.12 17.98
N GLU A 82 4.58 1.31 18.17
CA GLU A 82 4.53 2.02 19.46
C GLU A 82 3.08 2.34 19.86
N LYS A 83 2.28 2.83 18.91
CA LYS A 83 0.88 3.22 19.15
C LYS A 83 -0.06 2.02 19.34
N SER A 84 0.21 0.89 18.68
CA SER A 84 -0.58 -0.34 18.85
C SER A 84 -0.29 -1.01 20.19
N SER A 85 0.94 -0.90 20.71
CA SER A 85 1.31 -1.44 22.03
C SER A 85 0.79 -0.60 23.20
N ALA A 86 0.37 0.64 22.94
CA ALA A 86 -0.18 1.56 23.92
C ALA A 86 -1.73 1.48 24.07
N ARG A 87 -2.39 0.58 23.32
CA ARG A 87 -3.84 0.32 23.37
C ARG A 87 -4.11 -1.07 23.92
#